data_AF-A0A6B2VGE7-F1
#
_entry.id   AF-A0A6B2VGE7-F1
#
_cell.length_a   1.000
_cell.length_b   1.000
_cell.length_c   1.000
_cell.angle_alpha   90.00
_cell.angle_beta   90.00
_cell.angle_gamma   90.00
#
_symmetry.space_group_name_H-M   'P 1'
#
loop_
_entity.id
_entity.type
_entity.pdbx_description
1 polymer ?
#
loop_
_entity_poly.entity_id
_entity_poly.type
_entity_poly.pdbx_seq_one_letter_code
_entity_poly.pdbx_strand_id
1 'polypeptide(L)'
;MKVRLVSSADSGASATLLDSRGRAVQTVNQSRPTDLADGLRITGVLTAKPVFGQRSQGGPTPWRSTAFPALSADCTAHGTLARTLRLDARTTVQIFKVSAGHYQARVFQDGRLVRFIDANSRAGAALFGDRTLVLDPVGGTVGWRGAETAVSPRLGRYKLANGAIVKLVKRDGVYGAQLTTAHGTFSTVYAKGRPVVAQDNVTLVVLGADGTLSNHIYGKTVQKAPVYLGA
;
A
#
# COMPACT_ATOMS: atom_id res chain seq x y z
N MET A 1 -25.10 16.22 10.81
CA MET A 1 -23.76 16.15 10.19
C MET A 1 -23.83 15.27 8.95
N LYS A 2 -23.12 15.64 7.89
CA LYS A 2 -23.07 14.90 6.62
C LYS A 2 -21.63 14.45 6.38
N VAL A 3 -21.43 13.31 5.73
CA VAL A 3 -20.10 12.86 5.29
C VAL A 3 -20.03 12.96 3.78
N ARG A 4 -18.96 13.57 3.27
CA ARG A 4 -18.60 13.57 1.85
C ARG A 4 -17.50 12.54 1.62
N LEU A 5 -17.80 11.53 0.81
CA LEU A 5 -16.86 10.49 0.40
C LEU A 5 -16.35 10.81 -0.99
N VAL A 6 -15.04 10.90 -1.14
CA VAL A 6 -14.36 11.08 -2.43
C VAL A 6 -13.39 9.93 -2.61
N SER A 7 -13.43 9.26 -3.75
CA SER A 7 -12.36 8.35 -4.15
C SER A 7 -11.69 8.94 -5.38
N SER A 8 -10.44 9.37 -5.22
CA SER A 8 -9.59 9.75 -6.34
C SER A 8 -8.35 8.86 -6.36
N ALA A 9 -7.80 8.67 -7.54
CA ALA A 9 -6.50 8.08 -7.72
C ALA A 9 -5.39 9.09 -7.42
N ASP A 10 -5.60 10.41 -7.51
CA ASP A 10 -4.60 11.42 -7.09
C ASP A 10 -4.34 11.38 -5.59
N SER A 11 -5.42 11.26 -4.81
CA SER A 11 -5.44 11.55 -3.37
C SER A 11 -5.90 10.35 -2.54
N GLY A 12 -6.23 9.24 -3.20
CA GLY A 12 -6.85 8.08 -2.57
C GLY A 12 -8.29 8.36 -2.12
N ALA A 13 -8.82 7.43 -1.34
CA ALA A 13 -10.08 7.65 -0.64
C ALA A 13 -9.94 8.73 0.44
N SER A 14 -10.87 9.69 0.48
CA SER A 14 -10.99 10.70 1.53
C SER A 14 -12.43 10.90 1.98
N ALA A 15 -12.65 10.89 3.29
CA ALA A 15 -13.94 11.19 3.90
C ALA A 15 -13.83 12.48 4.71
N THR A 16 -14.64 13.47 4.34
CA THR A 16 -14.74 14.74 5.05
C THR A 16 -16.07 14.79 5.79
N LEU A 17 -16.01 14.96 7.11
CA LEU A 17 -17.15 15.28 7.96
C LEU A 17 -17.50 16.76 7.78
N LEU A 18 -18.77 17.03 7.49
CA LEU A 18 -19.30 18.37 7.26
C LEU A 18 -20.31 18.76 8.35
N ASP A 19 -20.22 20.02 8.79
CA ASP A 19 -21.23 20.65 9.67
C ASP A 19 -22.54 20.95 8.92
N SER A 20 -23.52 21.53 9.62
CA SER A 20 -24.83 21.87 9.04
C SER A 20 -24.76 22.98 7.97
N ARG A 21 -23.66 23.73 7.92
CA ARG A 21 -23.39 24.78 6.94
C ARG A 21 -22.50 24.29 5.78
N GLY A 22 -22.19 22.99 5.75
CA GLY A 22 -21.34 22.37 4.73
C GLY A 22 -19.84 22.64 4.90
N ARG A 23 -19.39 23.14 6.05
CA ARG A 23 -17.95 23.37 6.34
C ARG A 23 -17.29 22.09 6.82
N ALA A 24 -16.04 21.88 6.42
CA ALA A 24 -15.24 20.75 6.86
C ALA A 24 -14.94 20.86 8.36
N VAL A 25 -15.35 19.85 9.12
CA VAL A 25 -15.03 19.68 10.54
C VAL A 25 -13.79 18.81 10.68
N GLN A 26 -13.77 17.68 9.97
CA GLN A 26 -12.62 16.79 9.98
C GLN A 26 -12.50 15.99 8.69
N THR A 27 -11.27 15.62 8.32
CA THR A 27 -10.99 14.79 7.15
C THR A 27 -10.10 13.63 7.51
N VAL A 28 -10.52 12.42 7.11
CA VAL A 28 -9.65 11.25 7.01
C VAL A 28 -9.36 10.97 5.54
N ASN A 29 -8.13 10.59 5.22
CA ASN A 29 -7.65 10.36 3.86
C ASN A 29 -6.48 9.36 3.86
N GLN A 30 -5.75 9.24 2.75
CA GLN A 30 -4.60 8.35 2.67
C GLN A 30 -3.48 8.67 3.67
N SER A 31 -3.17 9.93 3.91
CA SER A 31 -2.09 10.32 4.84
C SER A 31 -2.52 10.27 6.30
N ARG A 32 -3.83 10.38 6.57
CA ARG A 32 -4.44 10.28 7.89
C ARG A 32 -5.71 9.41 7.81
N PRO A 33 -5.56 8.07 7.75
CA PRO A 33 -6.69 7.16 7.48
C PRO A 33 -7.64 7.01 8.68
N THR A 34 -7.29 7.56 9.84
CA THR A 34 -8.07 7.45 11.06
C THR A 34 -8.09 8.79 11.78
N ASP A 35 -9.27 9.15 12.29
CA ASP A 35 -9.43 10.12 13.35
C ASP A 35 -10.28 9.48 14.46
N LEU A 36 -9.61 8.99 15.51
CA LEU A 36 -10.31 8.29 16.58
C LEU A 36 -11.03 9.24 17.52
N ALA A 37 -10.59 10.50 17.62
CA ALA A 37 -11.23 11.53 18.43
C ALA A 37 -12.62 11.83 17.85
N ASP A 38 -12.74 11.90 16.53
CA ASP A 38 -14.00 12.12 15.81
C ASP A 38 -14.70 10.83 15.34
N GLY A 39 -14.17 9.67 15.71
CA GLY A 39 -14.76 8.37 15.37
C GLY A 39 -14.80 8.07 13.86
N LEU A 40 -13.80 8.52 13.11
CA LEU A 40 -13.67 8.37 11.66
C LEU A 40 -12.55 7.40 11.29
N ARG A 41 -12.77 6.55 10.28
CA ARG A 41 -11.70 5.77 9.65
C ARG A 41 -11.99 5.49 8.18
N ILE A 42 -10.94 5.19 7.42
CA ILE A 42 -11.07 4.56 6.10
C ILE A 42 -10.26 3.26 6.13
N THR A 43 -10.90 2.17 5.71
CA THR A 43 -10.22 0.90 5.43
C THR A 43 -10.05 0.73 3.93
N GLY A 44 -8.92 0.17 3.51
CA GLY A 44 -8.65 -0.07 2.10
C GLY A 44 -8.50 1.20 1.24
N VAL A 45 -7.88 2.26 1.78
CA VAL A 45 -7.75 3.58 1.12
C VAL A 45 -7.14 3.53 -0.29
N LEU A 46 -6.32 2.53 -0.57
CA LEU A 46 -5.65 2.29 -1.86
C LEU A 46 -6.18 1.06 -2.61
N THR A 47 -7.32 0.54 -2.16
CA THR A 47 -8.04 -0.50 -2.88
C THR A 47 -9.07 0.16 -3.77
N ALA A 48 -9.53 -0.57 -4.78
CA ALA A 48 -10.66 -0.12 -5.60
C ALA A 48 -12.00 -0.02 -4.83
N LYS A 49 -12.04 -0.52 -3.59
CA LYS A 49 -13.23 -0.54 -2.74
C LYS A 49 -12.89 -0.08 -1.32
N PRO A 50 -12.51 1.21 -1.14
CA PRO A 50 -12.33 1.74 0.20
C PRO A 50 -13.67 1.75 0.94
N VAL A 51 -13.61 1.59 2.25
CA VAL A 51 -14.79 1.65 3.12
C VAL A 51 -14.56 2.72 4.18
N PHE A 52 -15.48 3.66 4.25
CA PHE A 52 -15.54 4.64 5.32
C PHE A 52 -16.22 4.02 6.53
N GLY A 53 -15.60 4.15 7.70
CA GLY A 53 -16.17 3.77 8.99
C GLY A 53 -16.43 5.00 9.84
N GLN A 54 -17.61 5.06 10.47
CA GLN A 54 -17.99 6.07 11.43
C GLN A 54 -18.53 5.44 12.72
N ARG A 55 -18.22 6.03 13.87
CA ARG A 55 -18.83 5.71 15.17
C ARG A 55 -19.00 6.97 16.02
N SER A 56 -19.78 6.89 17.10
CA SER A 56 -19.76 7.93 18.14
C SER A 56 -18.40 7.97 18.83
N GLN A 57 -17.99 9.15 19.30
CA GLN A 57 -16.67 9.37 19.92
C GLN A 57 -16.50 8.52 21.19
N GLY A 58 -15.41 7.75 21.26
CA GLY A 58 -15.05 6.93 22.43
C GLY A 58 -15.89 5.66 22.65
N GLY A 59 -15.28 4.64 23.26
CA GLY A 59 -15.98 3.44 23.74
C GLY A 59 -16.13 2.27 22.75
N PRO A 60 -16.87 1.21 23.15
CA PRO A 60 -17.03 -0.04 22.38
C PRO A 60 -18.05 0.07 21.24
N THR A 61 -18.54 1.27 20.91
CA THR A 61 -19.59 1.45 19.90
C THR A 61 -19.17 0.86 18.55
N PRO A 62 -20.00 -0.01 17.95
CA PRO A 62 -19.72 -0.61 16.65
C PRO A 62 -19.55 0.44 15.54
N TRP A 63 -18.66 0.14 14.60
CA TRP A 63 -18.43 0.98 13.42
C TRP A 63 -19.56 0.80 12.40
N ARG A 64 -20.24 1.90 12.04
CA ARG A 64 -21.07 1.96 10.84
C ARG A 64 -20.18 2.12 9.62
N SER A 65 -20.39 1.28 8.62
CA SER A 65 -19.53 1.23 7.43
C SER A 65 -20.30 1.67 6.19
N THR A 66 -19.67 2.47 5.33
CA THR A 66 -20.21 2.97 4.07
C THR A 66 -19.16 2.79 2.99
N ALA A 67 -19.51 2.15 1.87
CA ALA A 67 -18.58 2.02 0.75
C ALA A 67 -18.29 3.39 0.13
N PHE A 68 -17.05 3.63 -0.27
CA PHE A 68 -16.74 4.78 -1.11
C PHE A 68 -17.36 4.61 -2.51
N PRO A 69 -17.64 5.72 -3.21
CA PRO A 69 -17.83 5.68 -4.64
C PRO A 69 -16.64 4.95 -5.30
N ALA A 70 -16.92 4.05 -6.24
CA ALA A 70 -15.87 3.36 -6.97
C ALA A 70 -15.03 4.39 -7.75
N LEU A 71 -13.70 4.20 -7.79
CA LEU A 71 -12.81 4.99 -8.63
C LEU A 71 -13.23 4.86 -10.09
N SER A 72 -13.73 5.96 -10.67
CA SER A 72 -13.81 6.07 -12.12
C SER A 72 -12.40 6.37 -12.67
N ALA A 73 -12.12 5.94 -13.90
CA ALA A 73 -10.80 6.11 -14.53
C ALA A 73 -10.34 7.58 -14.62
N ASP A 74 -11.28 8.53 -14.49
CA ASP A 74 -11.08 9.97 -14.64
C ASP A 74 -10.59 10.67 -13.35
N CYS A 75 -10.57 9.98 -12.21
CA CYS A 75 -10.19 10.60 -10.92
C CYS A 75 -8.70 10.53 -10.61
N THR A 76 -7.82 10.46 -11.60
CA THR A 76 -6.39 10.14 -11.46
C THR A 76 -5.48 11.32 -11.80
N ALA A 77 -4.32 11.45 -11.12
CA ALA A 77 -3.48 12.63 -11.30
C ALA A 77 -3.15 12.77 -12.77
N HIS A 78 -3.19 14.02 -13.27
CA HIS A 78 -2.92 14.36 -14.66
C HIS A 78 -1.45 14.07 -14.99
N GLY A 79 -1.09 12.79 -15.05
CA GLY A 79 0.16 12.30 -15.57
C GLY A 79 -0.05 11.82 -17.00
N THR A 80 0.99 11.91 -17.81
CA THR A 80 0.98 11.36 -19.16
C THR A 80 1.19 9.87 -19.08
N LEU A 81 0.40 9.07 -19.80
CA LEU A 81 0.63 7.63 -19.91
C LEU A 81 2.04 7.41 -20.48
N ALA A 82 2.94 6.89 -19.66
CA ALA A 82 4.32 6.61 -20.04
C ALA A 82 4.43 5.26 -20.74
N ARG A 83 3.76 4.23 -20.21
CA ARG A 83 3.65 2.91 -20.85
C ARG A 83 2.54 2.04 -20.22
N THR A 84 2.18 0.99 -20.93
CA THR A 84 1.34 -0.09 -20.41
C THR A 84 2.16 -1.38 -20.34
N LEU A 85 2.12 -2.06 -19.20
CA LEU A 85 2.74 -3.35 -18.96
C LEU A 85 1.66 -4.43 -18.83
N ARG A 86 1.79 -5.54 -19.55
CA ARG A 86 0.92 -6.71 -19.39
C ARG A 86 1.62 -7.70 -18.47
N LEU A 87 1.04 -7.95 -17.29
CA LEU A 87 1.61 -8.90 -16.32
C LEU A 87 1.18 -10.34 -16.60
N ASP A 88 -0.03 -10.52 -17.14
CA ASP A 88 -0.57 -11.79 -17.67
C ASP A 88 -1.80 -11.51 -18.56
N ALA A 89 -2.53 -12.57 -18.93
CA ALA A 89 -3.71 -12.47 -19.79
C ALA A 89 -4.83 -11.58 -19.25
N ARG A 90 -4.92 -11.40 -17.92
CA ARG A 90 -6.00 -10.68 -17.25
C ARG A 90 -5.54 -9.42 -16.54
N THR A 91 -4.25 -9.27 -16.33
CA THR A 91 -3.67 -8.19 -15.52
C THR A 91 -2.83 -7.25 -16.37
N THR A 92 -3.22 -5.97 -16.38
CA THR A 92 -2.47 -4.88 -17.03
C THR A 92 -2.12 -3.80 -16.01
N VAL A 93 -1.02 -3.10 -16.27
CA VAL A 93 -0.54 -1.99 -15.46
C VAL A 93 -0.34 -0.81 -16.38
N GLN A 94 -1.08 0.26 -16.15
CA GLN A 94 -0.84 1.54 -16.83
C GLN A 94 0.05 2.40 -15.94
N ILE A 95 1.17 2.85 -16.47
CA ILE A 95 2.16 3.65 -15.75
C ILE A 95 2.12 5.08 -16.28
N PHE A 96 1.95 6.03 -15.39
CA PHE A 96 1.80 7.44 -15.68
C PHE A 96 2.99 8.20 -15.10
N LYS A 97 3.59 9.08 -15.92
CA LYS A 97 4.56 10.06 -15.46
C LYS A 97 3.81 11.28 -14.97
N VAL A 98 3.90 11.59 -13.68
CA VAL A 98 3.26 12.76 -13.08
C VAL A 98 4.21 13.95 -13.14
N SER A 99 5.45 13.75 -12.71
CA SER A 99 6.53 14.74 -12.80
C SER A 99 7.90 14.05 -12.76
N ALA A 100 9.00 14.82 -12.74
CA ALA A 100 10.33 14.24 -12.53
C ALA A 100 10.41 13.65 -11.11
N GLY A 101 10.78 12.37 -11.00
CA GLY A 101 10.83 11.68 -9.69
C GLY A 101 9.46 11.27 -9.13
N HIS A 102 8.39 11.37 -9.93
CA HIS A 102 7.03 11.00 -9.52
C HIS A 102 6.30 10.23 -10.62
N TYR A 103 6.07 8.94 -10.35
CA TYR A 103 5.27 8.07 -11.21
C TYR A 103 4.13 7.43 -10.44
N GLN A 104 3.07 7.09 -11.17
CA GLN A 104 1.94 6.35 -10.65
C GLN A 104 1.67 5.13 -11.52
N ALA A 105 1.18 4.05 -10.92
CA ALA A 105 0.73 2.88 -11.65
C ALA A 105 -0.68 2.48 -11.25
N ARG A 106 -1.48 2.13 -12.25
CA ARG A 106 -2.85 1.63 -12.12
C ARG A 106 -2.86 0.19 -12.57
N VAL A 107 -3.13 -0.72 -11.64
CA VAL A 107 -3.19 -2.16 -11.92
C VAL A 107 -4.64 -2.52 -12.16
N PHE A 108 -4.93 -3.03 -13.35
CA PHE A 108 -6.22 -3.54 -13.75
C PHE A 108 -6.19 -5.06 -13.80
N GLN A 109 -7.25 -5.70 -13.32
CA GLN A 109 -7.50 -7.12 -13.47
C GLN A 109 -8.89 -7.31 -14.06
N ASP A 110 -8.99 -8.03 -15.18
CA ASP A 110 -10.24 -8.21 -15.94
C ASP A 110 -10.92 -6.86 -16.26
N GLY A 111 -10.12 -5.88 -16.67
CA GLY A 111 -10.55 -4.52 -16.99
C GLY A 111 -10.91 -3.64 -15.80
N ARG A 112 -10.85 -4.16 -14.56
CA ARG A 112 -11.19 -3.41 -13.34
C ARG A 112 -9.94 -2.96 -12.61
N LEU A 113 -9.89 -1.70 -12.20
CA LEU A 113 -8.84 -1.22 -11.32
C LEU A 113 -8.86 -2.04 -10.02
N VAL A 114 -7.72 -2.62 -9.62
CA VAL A 114 -7.59 -3.42 -8.39
C VAL A 114 -6.54 -2.86 -7.44
N ARG A 115 -5.52 -2.18 -7.96
CA ARG A 115 -4.48 -1.52 -7.16
C ARG A 115 -4.04 -0.22 -7.79
N PHE A 116 -3.56 0.66 -6.92
CA PHE A 116 -2.91 1.90 -7.26
C PHE A 116 -1.57 1.96 -6.54
N ILE A 117 -0.52 2.40 -7.26
CA ILE A 117 0.83 2.56 -6.75
C ILE A 117 1.26 4.00 -7.00
N ASP A 118 1.75 4.67 -5.96
CA ASP A 118 2.34 6.00 -6.04
C ASP A 118 3.81 5.92 -5.66
N ALA A 119 4.67 6.34 -6.57
CA ALA A 119 6.12 6.39 -6.39
C ALA A 119 6.59 7.84 -6.51
N ASN A 120 6.55 8.58 -5.40
CA ASN A 120 6.99 9.96 -5.29
C ASN A 120 8.21 10.04 -4.38
N SER A 121 9.38 10.33 -4.94
CA SER A 121 10.67 10.40 -4.22
C SER A 121 11.10 9.09 -3.52
N ARG A 122 10.22 8.09 -3.44
CA ARG A 122 10.42 6.75 -2.89
C ARG A 122 9.61 5.75 -3.71
N ALA A 123 10.08 4.51 -3.77
CA ALA A 123 9.35 3.45 -4.45
C ALA A 123 7.99 3.19 -3.78
N GLY A 124 6.99 2.93 -4.60
CA GLY A 124 5.67 2.44 -4.21
C GLY A 124 5.54 0.95 -4.51
N ALA A 125 4.61 0.27 -3.83
CA ALA A 125 4.33 -1.13 -4.13
C ALA A 125 2.85 -1.50 -3.96
N ALA A 126 2.47 -2.62 -4.56
CA ALA A 126 1.20 -3.29 -4.35
C ALA A 126 1.39 -4.81 -4.20
N LEU A 127 0.63 -5.40 -3.28
CA LEU A 127 0.40 -6.84 -3.21
C LEU A 127 -1.04 -7.14 -3.63
N PHE A 128 -1.23 -8.10 -4.54
CA PHE A 128 -2.54 -8.50 -5.05
C PHE A 128 -2.52 -9.94 -5.56
N GLY A 129 -3.35 -10.80 -4.97
CA GLY A 129 -3.22 -12.25 -5.20
C GLY A 129 -1.85 -12.74 -4.74
N ASP A 130 -1.22 -13.60 -5.54
CA ASP A 130 0.16 -14.08 -5.36
C ASP A 130 1.22 -13.11 -5.91
N ARG A 131 0.82 -11.91 -6.36
CA ARG A 131 1.70 -10.96 -7.06
C ARG A 131 2.14 -9.82 -6.18
N THR A 132 3.39 -9.43 -6.36
CA THR A 132 3.92 -8.17 -5.88
C THR A 132 4.44 -7.36 -7.04
N LEU A 133 4.16 -6.05 -7.02
CA LEU A 133 4.65 -5.08 -8.00
C LEU A 133 5.24 -3.88 -7.26
N VAL A 134 6.45 -3.51 -7.62
CA VAL A 134 7.14 -2.29 -7.18
C VAL A 134 7.24 -1.33 -8.35
N LEU A 135 6.98 -0.06 -8.09
CA LEU A 135 7.21 1.07 -9.00
C LEU A 135 8.26 1.97 -8.34
N ASP A 136 9.34 2.26 -9.06
CA ASP A 136 10.34 3.21 -8.60
C ASP A 136 9.99 4.67 -9.01
N PRO A 137 10.63 5.69 -8.40
CA PRO A 137 10.38 7.10 -8.72
C PRO A 137 10.82 7.54 -10.13
N VAL A 138 11.57 6.72 -10.87
CA VAL A 138 11.96 7.00 -12.25
C VAL A 138 11.07 6.26 -13.26
N GLY A 139 10.06 5.55 -12.76
CA GLY A 139 9.05 4.85 -13.54
C GLY A 139 9.46 3.42 -13.91
N GLY A 140 10.57 2.89 -13.41
CA GLY A 140 10.93 1.48 -13.52
C GLY A 140 10.03 0.61 -12.64
N THR A 141 9.88 -0.66 -13.04
CA THR A 141 8.98 -1.60 -12.38
C THR A 141 9.64 -2.94 -12.18
N VAL A 142 9.45 -3.54 -11.01
CA VAL A 142 9.86 -4.91 -10.70
C VAL A 142 8.64 -5.67 -10.19
N GLY A 143 8.35 -6.81 -10.81
CA GLY A 143 7.19 -7.63 -10.45
C GLY A 143 7.59 -9.09 -10.31
N TRP A 144 6.99 -9.77 -9.33
CA TRP A 144 7.22 -11.18 -9.08
C TRP A 144 5.95 -11.85 -8.52
N ARG A 145 6.00 -13.17 -8.42
CA ARG A 145 4.96 -14.01 -7.83
C ARG A 145 5.50 -14.83 -6.67
N GLY A 146 4.68 -15.05 -5.66
CA GLY A 146 5.02 -15.79 -4.46
C GLY A 146 6.12 -15.10 -3.65
N ALA A 147 6.89 -15.92 -2.92
CA ALA A 147 7.94 -15.46 -2.00
C ALA A 147 7.45 -14.54 -0.89
N GLU A 148 6.23 -14.83 -0.41
CA GLU A 148 5.56 -14.07 0.62
C GLU A 148 5.23 -14.91 1.85
N THR A 149 5.09 -14.26 3.00
CA THR A 149 4.52 -14.87 4.19
C THR A 149 3.00 -14.92 4.09
N ALA A 150 2.35 -15.65 4.99
CA ALA A 150 0.91 -15.48 5.22
C ALA A 150 0.58 -14.06 5.72
N VAL A 151 -0.70 -13.69 5.60
CA VAL A 151 -1.27 -12.48 6.21
C VAL A 151 -1.10 -12.51 7.72
N SER A 152 -0.79 -11.36 8.33
CA SER A 152 -0.55 -11.22 9.78
C SER A 152 0.43 -12.28 10.34
N PRO A 153 1.64 -12.38 9.77
CA PRO A 153 2.60 -13.38 10.19
C PRO A 153 3.14 -13.06 11.60
N ARG A 154 3.84 -14.02 12.21
CA ARG A 154 4.41 -13.86 13.55
C ARG A 154 5.38 -12.68 13.59
N LEU A 155 5.37 -11.88 14.65
CA LEU A 155 6.40 -10.85 14.82
C LEU A 155 7.76 -11.49 15.13
N GLY A 156 8.85 -10.85 14.71
CA GLY A 156 10.21 -11.35 14.88
C GLY A 156 11.06 -11.27 13.62
N ARG A 157 12.10 -12.08 13.55
CA ARG A 157 13.09 -12.08 12.48
C ARG A 157 12.75 -13.11 11.41
N TYR A 158 12.94 -12.74 10.16
CA TYR A 158 12.73 -13.58 8.99
C TYR A 158 13.99 -13.58 8.12
N LYS A 159 14.44 -14.77 7.72
CA LYS A 159 15.57 -14.95 6.81
C LYS A 159 15.11 -15.02 5.36
N LEU A 160 15.72 -14.22 4.51
CA LEU A 160 15.53 -14.25 3.06
C LEU A 160 16.52 -15.24 2.42
N ALA A 161 16.27 -15.61 1.16
CA ALA A 161 17.08 -16.63 0.47
C ALA A 161 18.55 -16.22 0.22
N ASN A 162 18.86 -14.92 0.20
CA ASN A 162 20.23 -14.41 0.11
C ASN A 162 20.89 -14.22 1.49
N GLY A 163 20.25 -14.65 2.57
CA GLY A 163 20.75 -14.52 3.94
C GLY A 163 20.43 -13.19 4.61
N ALA A 164 19.86 -12.21 3.90
CA ALA A 164 19.36 -10.98 4.51
C ALA A 164 18.27 -11.30 5.54
N ILE A 165 18.16 -10.44 6.56
CA ILE A 165 17.20 -10.58 7.64
C ILE A 165 16.19 -9.43 7.58
N VAL A 166 14.92 -9.74 7.72
CA VAL A 166 13.86 -8.76 7.94
C VAL A 166 13.32 -8.92 9.36
N LYS A 167 13.45 -7.90 10.19
CA LYS A 167 12.77 -7.84 11.48
C LYS A 167 11.39 -7.22 11.29
N LEU A 168 10.34 -8.02 11.49
CA LEU A 168 8.96 -7.59 11.50
C LEU A 168 8.54 -7.19 12.92
N VAL A 169 8.08 -5.96 13.05
CA VAL A 169 7.61 -5.37 14.31
C VAL A 169 6.20 -4.82 14.14
N LYS A 170 5.53 -4.54 15.24
CA LYS A 170 4.24 -3.83 15.26
C LYS A 170 4.30 -2.74 16.32
N ARG A 171 3.99 -1.51 15.93
CA ARG A 171 3.91 -0.34 16.83
C ARG A 171 2.58 0.35 16.58
N ASP A 172 1.80 0.58 17.63
CA ASP A 172 0.49 1.25 17.56
C ASP A 172 -0.45 0.64 16.51
N GLY A 173 -0.44 -0.70 16.41
CA GLY A 173 -1.25 -1.45 15.44
C GLY A 173 -0.70 -1.46 14.01
N VAL A 174 0.39 -0.74 13.71
CA VAL A 174 1.00 -0.64 12.39
C VAL A 174 2.22 -1.57 12.28
N TYR A 175 2.26 -2.38 11.23
CA TYR A 175 3.41 -3.22 10.94
C TYR A 175 4.60 -2.38 10.46
N GLY A 176 5.80 -2.75 10.90
CA GLY A 176 7.06 -2.19 10.44
C GLY A 176 8.07 -3.28 10.09
N ALA A 177 8.91 -3.02 9.10
CA ALA A 177 9.97 -3.92 8.65
C ALA A 177 11.31 -3.21 8.71
N GLN A 178 12.29 -3.87 9.33
CA GLN A 178 13.69 -3.44 9.33
C GLN A 178 14.50 -4.45 8.51
N LEU A 179 15.14 -3.99 7.44
CA LEU A 179 15.99 -4.83 6.60
C LEU A 179 17.43 -4.76 7.10
N THR A 180 18.07 -5.92 7.25
CA THR A 180 19.50 -6.07 7.53
C THR A 180 20.12 -6.93 6.43
N THR A 181 21.15 -6.40 5.78
CA THR A 181 21.87 -7.04 4.67
C THR A 181 23.37 -7.01 4.94
N ALA A 182 24.18 -7.50 3.98
CA ALA A 182 25.64 -7.32 4.03
C ALA A 182 26.07 -5.84 4.00
N HIS A 183 25.21 -4.94 3.50
CA HIS A 183 25.47 -3.49 3.47
C HIS A 183 25.07 -2.78 4.76
N GLY A 184 24.58 -3.51 5.77
CA GLY A 184 24.20 -2.98 7.07
C GLY A 184 22.71 -3.07 7.36
N THR A 185 22.29 -2.38 8.42
CA THR A 185 20.90 -2.37 8.91
C THR A 185 20.25 -1.04 8.56
N PHE A 186 19.14 -1.12 7.82
CA PHE A 186 18.36 0.04 7.41
C PHE A 186 17.38 0.47 8.50
N SER A 187 16.86 1.70 8.37
CA SER A 187 15.79 2.19 9.25
C SER A 187 14.49 1.39 9.04
N THR A 188 13.73 1.20 10.12
CA THR A 188 12.41 0.55 10.04
C THR A 188 11.43 1.38 9.23
N VAL A 189 10.84 0.78 8.20
CA VAL A 189 9.75 1.35 7.42
C VAL A 189 8.41 0.83 7.93
N TYR A 190 7.41 1.70 8.06
CA TYR A 190 6.08 1.34 8.59
C TYR A 190 5.00 1.40 7.52
N ALA A 191 4.23 0.32 7.39
CA ALA A 191 3.14 0.19 6.43
C ALA A 191 1.85 0.84 6.96
N LYS A 192 1.82 2.18 6.98
CA LYS A 192 0.67 2.99 7.45
C LYS A 192 -0.48 2.96 6.43
N GLY A 193 -1.21 1.85 6.39
CA GLY A 193 -2.36 1.67 5.49
C GLY A 193 -2.00 1.44 4.01
N ARG A 194 -0.71 1.36 3.68
CA ARG A 194 -0.21 1.05 2.33
C ARG A 194 1.06 0.20 2.39
N PRO A 195 1.32 -0.62 1.35
CA PRO A 195 2.58 -1.32 1.25
C PRO A 195 3.76 -0.34 1.20
N VAL A 196 4.87 -0.74 1.82
CA VAL A 196 6.12 0.02 1.79
C VAL A 196 7.26 -0.87 1.32
N VAL A 197 8.25 -0.24 0.68
CA VAL A 197 9.44 -0.93 0.17
C VAL A 197 10.62 -0.64 1.09
N ALA A 198 11.26 -1.70 1.57
CA ALA A 198 12.61 -1.68 2.11
C ALA A 198 13.54 -2.34 1.09
N GLN A 199 14.67 -1.72 0.78
CA GLN A 199 15.53 -2.22 -0.28
C GLN A 199 17.00 -1.92 -0.05
N ASP A 200 17.84 -2.78 -0.63
CA ASP A 200 19.23 -2.48 -0.99
C ASP A 200 19.41 -2.70 -2.51
N ASN A 201 20.65 -2.78 -2.98
CA ASN A 201 20.95 -2.92 -4.40
C ASN A 201 20.58 -4.31 -4.98
N VAL A 202 20.42 -5.34 -4.14
CA VAL A 202 20.21 -6.73 -4.56
C VAL A 202 18.93 -7.37 -3.98
N THR A 203 18.24 -6.67 -3.08
CA THR A 203 17.12 -7.16 -2.26
C THR A 203 16.03 -6.11 -2.23
N LEU A 204 14.82 -6.50 -2.62
CA LEU A 204 13.58 -5.77 -2.41
C LEU A 204 12.75 -6.54 -1.38
N VAL A 205 12.19 -5.80 -0.43
CA VAL A 205 11.20 -6.31 0.53
C VAL A 205 10.02 -5.37 0.51
N VAL A 206 8.84 -5.92 0.22
CA VAL A 206 7.57 -5.21 0.33
C VAL A 206 6.88 -5.69 1.60
N LEU A 207 6.55 -4.73 2.47
CA LEU A 207 5.72 -4.96 3.65
C LEU A 207 4.30 -4.47 3.36
N GLY A 208 3.33 -5.38 3.35
CA GLY A 208 1.90 -5.07 3.30
C GLY A 208 1.38 -4.46 4.61
N ALA A 209 0.29 -3.68 4.52
CA ALA A 209 -0.35 -3.08 5.69
C ALA A 209 -0.95 -4.12 6.67
N ASP A 210 -1.16 -5.34 6.18
CA ASP A 210 -1.62 -6.52 6.91
C ASP A 210 -0.47 -7.35 7.51
N GLY A 211 0.77 -6.88 7.37
CA GLY A 211 1.98 -7.53 7.87
C GLY A 211 2.64 -8.51 6.90
N THR A 212 2.03 -8.77 5.75
CA THR A 212 2.59 -9.68 4.74
C THR A 212 3.96 -9.18 4.27
N LEU A 213 4.99 -10.03 4.38
CA LEU A 213 6.32 -9.76 3.82
C LEU A 213 6.47 -10.49 2.50
N SER A 214 6.74 -9.77 1.42
CA SER A 214 7.07 -10.30 0.11
C SER A 214 8.47 -9.85 -0.29
N ASN A 215 9.29 -10.73 -0.88
CA ASN A 215 10.66 -10.40 -1.24
C ASN A 215 10.98 -10.68 -2.71
N HIS A 216 11.97 -9.94 -3.21
CA HIS A 216 12.62 -10.21 -4.48
C HIS A 216 14.13 -10.02 -4.34
N ILE A 217 14.90 -10.99 -4.80
CA ILE A 217 16.35 -10.95 -4.85
C ILE A 217 16.78 -10.90 -6.32
N TYR A 218 17.46 -9.82 -6.70
CA TYR A 218 17.98 -9.67 -8.05
C TYR A 218 18.99 -10.78 -8.38
N GLY A 219 18.97 -11.26 -9.63
CA GLY A 219 19.83 -12.35 -10.09
C GLY A 219 19.44 -13.75 -9.58
N LYS A 220 18.35 -13.90 -8.82
CA LYS A 220 17.79 -15.22 -8.46
C LYS A 220 16.59 -15.56 -9.36
N THR A 221 16.66 -16.72 -10.00
CA THR A 221 15.58 -17.24 -10.86
C THR A 221 14.37 -17.73 -10.07
N VAL A 222 14.56 -18.14 -8.81
CA VAL A 222 13.49 -18.59 -7.92
C VAL A 222 13.50 -17.76 -6.65
N GLN A 223 12.38 -17.08 -6.38
CA GLN A 223 12.13 -16.36 -5.15
C GLN A 223 11.55 -17.31 -4.10
N LYS A 224 11.90 -17.14 -2.82
CA LYS A 224 11.44 -18.02 -1.73
C LYS A 224 10.81 -17.21 -0.61
N ALA A 225 9.78 -17.78 0.01
CA ALA A 225 9.12 -17.18 1.15
C ALA A 225 10.13 -16.93 2.30
N PRO A 226 10.00 -15.81 3.03
CA PRO A 226 10.82 -15.55 4.20
C PRO A 226 10.65 -16.66 5.27
N VAL A 227 11.77 -17.12 5.85
CA VAL A 227 11.78 -18.18 6.87
C VAL A 227 11.83 -17.56 8.27
N TYR A 228 10.87 -17.88 9.12
CA TYR A 228 10.84 -17.36 10.50
C TYR A 228 11.98 -17.90 11.35
N LEU A 229 12.68 -17.01 12.06
CA LEU A 229 13.80 -17.34 12.95
C LEU A 229 13.49 -17.20 14.45
N GLY A 230 12.33 -16.66 14.81
CA GLY A 230 12.01 -16.28 16.20
C GLY A 230 12.09 -14.77 16.44
N ALA A 231 11.72 -14.37 17.66
CA ALA A 231 11.80 -12.97 18.10
C ALA A 231 13.24 -12.45 18.18
#